data_AF-A0A955DCQ5-F1
#
_entry.id   AF-A0A955DCQ5-F1
#
_cell.length_a   1.000
_cell.length_b   1.000
_cell.length_c   1.000
_cell.angle_alpha   90.00
_cell.angle_beta   90.00
_cell.angle_gamma   90.00
#
_symmetry.space_group_name_H-M   'P 1'
#
loop_
_entity.id
_entity.type
_entity.pdbx_description
1 polymer ?
#
loop_
_entity_poly.entity_id
_entity_poly.type
_entity_poly.pdbx_seq_one_letter_code
_entity_poly.pdbx_strand_id
1 'polypeptide(L)'
;YDDSRRAGLWDTRDLRGWYTAFGDVTALVSAADDTLAIFGPGEGVRLAFDAAGLPDVQPGWTRRFVLRSSGWCKDMDLYTRTGESLEPVPSRDPNAPSGDRAHDRSRTRYQYWRP
;
A
#
# COMPACT_ATOMS: atom_id res chain seq x y z
N TYR A 1 11.35 11.19 -5.02
CA TYR A 1 12.10 10.11 -4.36
C TYR A 1 13.04 9.53 -5.39
N ASP A 2 14.32 9.32 -5.06
CA ASP A 2 15.27 8.68 -5.97
C ASP A 2 15.37 7.19 -5.59
N ASP A 3 14.72 6.33 -6.38
CA ASP A 3 14.68 4.90 -6.11
C ASP A 3 16.04 4.21 -6.28
N SER A 4 17.02 4.89 -6.87
CA SER A 4 18.40 4.39 -6.99
C SER A 4 19.23 4.58 -5.71
N ARG A 5 18.73 5.35 -4.74
CA ARG A 5 19.41 5.67 -3.47
C ARG A 5 18.61 5.20 -2.25
N ARG A 6 18.24 3.93 -2.22
CA ARG A 6 17.55 3.32 -1.06
C ARG A 6 18.57 2.81 -0.04
N ALA A 7 18.55 3.36 1.17
CA ALA A 7 19.22 2.75 2.30
C ALA A 7 18.34 1.62 2.82
N GLY A 8 18.87 0.40 2.89
CA GLY A 8 18.18 -0.71 3.54
C GLY A 8 18.02 -0.43 5.03
N LEU A 9 16.85 -0.71 5.58
CA LEU A 9 16.64 -0.72 7.02
C LEU A 9 16.70 -2.17 7.50
N TRP A 10 17.75 -2.48 8.26
CA TRP A 10 18.15 -3.85 8.61
C TRP A 10 17.19 -4.56 9.58
N ASP A 11 16.31 -3.82 10.25
CA ASP A 11 15.33 -4.34 11.22
C ASP A 11 13.91 -4.46 10.64
N THR A 12 13.72 -4.18 9.35
CA THR A 12 12.43 -4.34 8.70
C THR A 12 12.15 -5.80 8.38
N ARG A 13 10.98 -6.27 8.79
CA ARG A 13 10.57 -7.67 8.67
C ARG A 13 9.24 -7.74 7.93
N ASP A 14 9.09 -8.76 7.09
CA ASP A 14 7.83 -8.99 6.38
C ASP A 14 6.83 -9.71 7.31
N LEU A 15 5.59 -9.19 7.38
CA LEU A 15 4.46 -9.90 7.95
C LEU A 15 4.14 -11.12 7.08
N ARG A 16 3.98 -12.31 7.65
CA ARG A 16 3.68 -13.50 6.84
C ARG A 16 2.30 -13.38 6.16
N GLY A 17 2.24 -13.56 4.85
CA GLY A 17 0.97 -13.59 4.11
C GLY A 17 1.10 -13.30 2.62
N TRP A 18 -0.04 -13.02 1.99
CA TRP A 18 -0.14 -12.74 0.55
C TRP A 18 -0.08 -11.23 0.27
N TYR A 19 0.99 -10.82 -0.40
CA TYR A 19 1.20 -9.47 -0.89
C TYR A 19 0.76 -9.35 -2.35
N THR A 20 0.52 -8.12 -2.78
CA THR A 20 0.29 -7.79 -4.18
C THR A 20 1.56 -8.08 -5.00
N ALA A 21 1.38 -8.67 -6.18
CA ALA A 21 2.47 -8.83 -7.14
C ALA A 21 2.91 -7.48 -7.71
N PHE A 22 4.19 -7.35 -8.07
CA PHE A 22 4.68 -6.15 -8.74
C PHE A 22 4.08 -6.02 -10.14
N GLY A 23 3.79 -4.79 -10.55
CA GLY A 23 3.23 -4.49 -11.86
C GLY A 23 2.20 -3.38 -11.76
N ASP A 24 1.27 -3.39 -12.72
CA ASP A 24 0.13 -2.48 -12.72
C ASP A 24 -0.83 -2.83 -11.58
N VAL A 25 -1.05 -1.86 -10.70
CA VAL A 25 -1.95 -1.95 -9.55
C VAL A 25 -3.13 -0.98 -9.66
N THR A 26 -3.35 -0.37 -10.84
CA THR A 26 -4.37 0.67 -11.05
C THR A 26 -5.75 0.22 -10.59
N ALA A 27 -6.15 -1.00 -10.93
CA ALA A 27 -7.42 -1.58 -10.50
C ALA A 27 -7.55 -1.75 -8.97
N LEU A 28 -6.43 -1.90 -8.26
CA LEU A 28 -6.41 -2.07 -6.81
C LEU A 28 -6.45 -0.74 -6.05
N VAL A 29 -6.24 0.39 -6.73
CA VAL A 29 -6.15 1.72 -6.11
C VAL A 29 -7.13 2.72 -6.72
N SER A 30 -7.97 2.31 -7.66
CA SER A 30 -8.94 3.17 -8.34
C SER A 30 -10.15 3.53 -7.48
N ALA A 31 -10.44 2.74 -6.43
CA ALA A 31 -11.56 2.93 -5.54
C ALA A 31 -11.18 2.62 -4.08
N ALA A 32 -11.98 3.11 -3.14
CA ALA A 32 -11.81 2.85 -1.71
C ALA A 32 -12.82 1.78 -1.23
N ASP A 33 -12.77 0.60 -1.82
CA ASP A 33 -13.76 -0.48 -1.73
C ASP A 33 -13.20 -1.77 -1.11
N ASP A 34 -12.25 -1.63 -0.18
CA ASP A 34 -11.51 -2.74 0.44
C ASP A 34 -10.68 -3.59 -0.54
N THR A 35 -10.56 -3.15 -1.80
CA THR A 35 -9.48 -3.53 -2.70
C THR A 35 -8.18 -2.89 -2.29
N LEU A 36 -7.24 -3.72 -1.85
CA LEU A 36 -5.98 -3.28 -1.28
C LEU A 36 -4.82 -3.74 -2.15
N ALA A 37 -4.01 -2.78 -2.59
CA ALA A 37 -2.60 -3.01 -2.88
C ALA A 37 -1.86 -3.21 -1.54
N ILE A 38 -1.39 -4.43 -1.29
CA ILE A 38 -0.64 -4.82 -0.08
C ILE A 38 0.84 -4.90 -0.44
N PHE A 39 1.66 -4.08 0.21
CA PHE A 39 3.09 -3.96 -0.05
C PHE A 39 3.87 -3.94 1.28
N GLY A 40 5.08 -4.49 1.26
CA GLY A 40 5.95 -4.66 2.41
C GLY A 40 7.00 -3.55 2.57
N PRO A 41 7.93 -3.70 3.52
CA PRO A 41 9.04 -2.78 3.68
C PRO A 41 9.85 -2.61 2.39
N GLY A 42 10.15 -1.36 2.04
CA GLY A 42 10.89 -1.03 0.81
C GLY A 42 10.07 -1.12 -0.48
N GLU A 43 8.82 -1.57 -0.42
CA GLU A 43 7.90 -1.58 -1.56
C GLU A 43 7.02 -0.34 -1.56
N GLY A 44 6.34 -0.07 -2.67
CA GLY A 44 5.44 1.07 -2.74
C GLY A 44 4.70 1.16 -4.06
N VAL A 45 3.70 2.03 -4.08
CA VAL A 45 2.90 2.35 -5.26
C VAL A 45 3.39 3.68 -5.82
N ARG A 46 3.74 3.70 -7.12
CA ARG A 46 4.12 4.92 -7.82
C ARG A 46 2.91 5.52 -8.51
N LEU A 47 2.56 6.75 -8.12
CA LEU A 47 1.58 7.57 -8.83
C LEU A 47 2.32 8.49 -9.81
N ALA A 48 1.88 8.49 -11.07
CA ALA A 48 2.29 9.46 -12.08
C ALA A 48 1.03 10.11 -12.67
N PHE A 49 1.10 11.40 -12.95
CA PHE A 49 0.04 12.14 -13.61
C PHE A 49 0.65 13.11 -14.61
N ASP A 50 -0.05 13.37 -15.70
CA ASP A 50 0.38 14.38 -16.66
C ASP A 50 0.14 15.79 -16.10
N ALA A 51 1.22 16.56 -15.99
CA ALA A 51 1.19 17.93 -15.53
C ALA A 51 1.31 18.94 -16.69
N ALA A 52 1.58 18.50 -17.92
CA ALA A 52 1.84 19.37 -19.06
C ALA A 52 0.61 20.19 -19.47
N GLY A 53 -0.60 19.66 -19.25
CA GLY A 53 -1.87 20.34 -19.54
C GLY A 53 -2.35 21.29 -18.45
N LEU A 54 -1.61 21.48 -17.37
CA LEU A 54 -2.04 22.37 -16.28
C LEU A 54 -1.83 23.84 -16.66
N PRO A 55 -2.75 24.76 -16.32
CA PRO A 55 -2.59 26.18 -16.62
C PRO A 55 -1.37 26.78 -15.92
N ASP A 56 -0.89 27.93 -16.38
CA ASP A 56 0.15 28.67 -15.66
C ASP A 56 -0.36 29.18 -14.30
N VAL A 57 0.54 29.32 -13.33
CA VAL A 57 0.25 30.01 -12.07
C VAL A 57 0.47 31.51 -12.22
N GLN A 58 -0.33 32.31 -11.52
CA GLN A 58 -0.19 33.76 -11.53
C GLN A 58 1.15 34.21 -10.92
N PRO A 59 1.66 35.40 -11.30
CA PRO A 59 2.84 35.97 -10.66
C PRO A 59 2.70 36.02 -9.13
N GLY A 60 3.70 35.51 -8.42
CA GLY A 60 3.71 35.44 -6.95
C GLY A 60 3.00 34.23 -6.34
N TRP A 61 2.41 33.33 -7.14
CA TRP A 61 1.73 32.11 -6.66
C TRP A 61 2.60 30.85 -6.77
N THR A 62 2.35 29.89 -5.88
CA THR A 62 3.00 28.56 -5.89
C THR A 62 1.95 27.46 -6.01
N ARG A 63 2.14 26.53 -6.95
CA ARG A 63 1.33 25.32 -7.07
C ARG A 63 1.77 24.25 -6.09
N ARG A 64 0.82 23.59 -5.43
CA ARG A 64 1.04 22.41 -4.58
C ARG A 64 0.10 21.29 -5.02
N PHE A 65 0.60 20.06 -4.99
CA PHE A 65 -0.22 18.87 -5.22
C PHE A 65 -0.43 18.15 -3.89
N VAL A 66 -1.65 17.68 -3.65
CA VAL A 66 -2.01 16.93 -2.44
C VAL A 66 -2.49 15.56 -2.87
N LEU A 67 -1.87 14.52 -2.31
CA LEU A 67 -2.34 13.15 -2.46
C LEU A 67 -3.24 12.81 -1.27
N ARG A 68 -4.48 12.40 -1.56
CA ARG A 68 -5.35 11.75 -0.59
C ARG A 68 -5.35 10.26 -0.87
N SER A 69 -4.92 9.46 0.10
CA SER A 69 -5.00 8.00 0.06
C SER A 69 -6.02 7.50 1.09
N SER A 70 -6.56 6.30 0.86
CA SER A 70 -7.40 5.60 1.81
C SER A 70 -6.91 4.17 1.92
N GLY A 71 -6.53 3.74 3.12
CA GLY A 71 -5.92 2.45 3.34
C GLY A 71 -5.73 2.16 4.81
N TRP A 72 -5.02 1.06 5.07
CA TRP A 72 -4.78 0.53 6.40
C TRP A 72 -3.27 0.40 6.64
N CYS A 73 -2.86 0.46 7.90
CA CYS A 73 -1.50 0.17 8.32
C CYS A 73 -1.56 -0.91 9.40
N LYS A 74 -0.64 -1.88 9.34
CA LYS A 74 -0.46 -2.89 10.36
C LYS A 74 0.99 -2.86 10.82
N ASP A 75 1.18 -2.75 12.13
CA ASP A 75 2.48 -2.78 12.79
C ASP A 75 2.80 -4.21 13.29
N MET A 76 3.99 -4.33 13.87
CA MET A 76 4.48 -5.55 14.53
C MET A 76 4.86 -5.27 15.98
N ASP A 77 4.07 -4.42 16.64
CA ASP A 77 4.32 -4.05 18.04
C ASP A 77 4.02 -5.23 18.98
N LEU A 78 4.66 -5.24 20.15
CA LEU A 78 4.54 -6.30 21.18
C LEU A 78 3.09 -6.61 21.59
N TYR A 79 2.19 -5.63 21.43
CA TYR A 79 0.77 -5.74 21.80
C TYR A 79 -0.16 -5.99 20.61
N THR A 80 0.40 -6.14 19.41
CA THR A 80 -0.37 -6.46 18.21
C THR A 80 -0.62 -7.95 18.16
N ARG A 81 -1.87 -8.34 18.45
CA ARG A 81 -2.31 -9.74 18.56
C ARG A 81 -1.82 -10.64 17.43
N THR A 82 -1.83 -10.14 16.19
CA THR A 82 -1.38 -10.86 14.98
C THR A 82 -0.26 -10.11 14.27
N GLY A 83 0.68 -9.54 15.03
CA GLY A 83 1.82 -8.76 14.54
C GLY A 83 2.87 -9.56 13.76
N GLU A 84 2.68 -10.86 13.56
CA GLU A 84 3.57 -11.71 12.74
C GLU A 84 2.93 -12.12 11.40
N SER A 85 1.65 -11.78 11.17
CA SER A 85 0.91 -12.14 9.97
C SER A 85 0.15 -10.96 9.37
N LEU A 86 -0.04 -10.95 8.05
CA LEU A 86 -0.91 -9.96 7.42
C LEU A 86 -2.37 -10.12 7.90
N GLU A 87 -2.82 -11.35 8.04
CA GLU A 87 -4.19 -11.65 8.48
C GLU A 87 -4.44 -11.26 9.94
N PRO A 88 -5.68 -10.87 10.29
CA PRO A 88 -6.81 -10.65 9.38
C PRO A 88 -6.64 -9.37 8.55
N VAL A 89 -7.00 -9.42 7.27
CA VAL A 89 -7.11 -8.21 6.43
C VAL A 89 -8.29 -7.36 6.92
N PRO A 90 -8.10 -6.05 7.14
CA PRO A 90 -9.17 -5.17 7.61
C PRO A 90 -10.25 -4.94 6.54
N SER A 91 -11.45 -4.65 7.02
CA SER A 91 -12.64 -4.31 6.22
C SER A 91 -13.25 -3.02 6.76
N ARG A 92 -13.83 -2.21 5.87
CA ARG A 92 -14.63 -1.04 6.24
C ARG A 92 -16.03 -1.43 6.71
N ASP A 93 -16.55 -2.58 6.28
CA ASP A 93 -17.77 -3.17 6.86
C ASP A 93 -17.40 -3.93 8.14
N PRO A 94 -17.89 -3.50 9.32
CA PRO A 94 -17.59 -4.14 10.60
C PRO A 94 -18.22 -5.53 10.74
N ASN A 95 -19.17 -5.89 9.87
CA ASN A 95 -19.82 -7.19 9.84
C ASN A 95 -19.31 -8.10 8.72
N ALA A 96 -18.38 -7.61 7.89
CA ALA A 96 -17.77 -8.45 6.86
C ALA A 96 -17.11 -9.65 7.53
N PRO A 97 -17.30 -10.86 6.99
CA PRO A 97 -16.63 -12.03 7.55
C PRO A 97 -15.12 -11.80 7.55
N SER A 98 -14.48 -12.16 8.67
CA SER A 98 -13.03 -12.12 8.81
C SER A 98 -12.40 -12.93 7.68
N GLY A 99 -11.79 -12.26 6.71
CA GLY A 99 -11.15 -12.93 5.57
C GLY A 99 -12.10 -13.31 4.43
N ASP A 100 -13.21 -12.59 4.22
CA ASP A 100 -14.05 -12.76 3.03
C ASP A 100 -13.32 -12.32 1.75
N ARG A 101 -12.52 -13.27 1.23
CA ARG A 101 -12.38 -13.84 -0.12
C ARG A 101 -12.69 -13.02 -1.39
N ALA A 102 -13.24 -11.82 -1.32
CA ALA A 102 -13.53 -11.01 -2.50
C ALA A 102 -12.28 -10.37 -3.16
N HIS A 103 -11.08 -10.58 -2.58
CA HIS A 103 -9.80 -10.10 -3.10
C HIS A 103 -8.92 -11.25 -3.60
N ASP A 104 -9.17 -11.80 -4.79
CA ASP A 104 -8.86 -11.29 -6.14
C ASP A 104 -7.40 -11.55 -6.55
N ARG A 105 -7.23 -12.01 -7.79
CA ARG A 105 -6.09 -12.71 -8.44
C ARG A 105 -4.75 -11.97 -8.42
N SER A 106 -4.66 -10.83 -7.74
CA SER A 106 -3.50 -9.94 -7.69
C SER A 106 -2.58 -10.18 -6.49
N ARG A 107 -3.07 -10.84 -5.43
CA ARG A 107 -2.27 -11.22 -4.24
C ARG A 107 -1.57 -12.56 -4.44
N THR A 108 -0.70 -12.65 -5.43
CA THR A 108 -0.05 -13.91 -5.86
C THR A 108 1.36 -14.07 -5.32
N ARG A 109 1.83 -13.14 -4.49
CA ARG A 109 3.18 -13.16 -3.93
C ARG A 109 3.14 -13.40 -2.43
N TYR A 110 3.37 -14.65 -2.05
CA TYR A 110 3.50 -14.99 -0.64
C TYR A 110 4.86 -14.54 -0.11
N GLN A 111 4.86 -13.79 1.00
CA GLN A 111 6.07 -13.50 1.75
C GLN A 111 6.10 -14.30 3.04
N TYR A 112 7.24 -14.92 3.27
CA TYR A 112 7.59 -15.50 4.56
C TYR A 112 8.40 -14.50 5.37
N TRP A 113 8.44 -14.75 6.68
CA TRP A 113 9.41 -14.13 7.57
C TRP A 113 10.82 -14.19 6.98
N ARG A 114 11.45 -13.03 6.81
CA ARG A 114 12.89 -12.93 6.54
C ARG A 114 13.57 -12.46 7.84
N PRO A 115 14.43 -13.29 8.46
CA PRO A 115 15.15 -12.94 9.67
C PRO A 115 16.18 -11.82 9.44
#